data_AF-A0A9P6DET0-F1
#
_entry.id   AF-A0A9P6DET0-F1
#
_cell.length_a   1.000
_cell.length_b   1.000
_cell.length_c   1.000
_cell.angle_alpha   90.00
_cell.angle_beta   90.00
_cell.angle_gamma   90.00
#
_symmetry.space_group_name_H-M   'P 1'
#
loop_
_entity.id
_entity.type
_entity.pdbx_description
1 polymer ?
#
loop_
_entity_poly.entity_id
_entity_poly.type
_entity_poly.pdbx_seq_one_letter_code
_entity_poly.pdbx_strand_id
1 'polypeptide(L)'
;MNHILFNHTEAIYSLKPAFTSLIWVLMMAYVLLWAAGALALDSRTANNTNTCGNSQGNSGTVLHVSNQSQQAIFWSSTAIAVFVSLVQGAITTLIDLCEAESLWTVRFRLAVFEHYWWIAISAALLASFVSMIISFLAGNSNDALSVLALATASSLVVFRYAWPAWRNRHFCENRWAAWTGPSRTGIAPELVGKIGIPRNGGIQSPLIDADPTELLKVSLDSPSPPATTTEKGRLNYFNPFLRRRNDLEAGLSLSPLADSHSTLNDPNNLNTTAANGTNPPSGSPAPRSLPPGVFPPVTPGKSVSLLWGEFLGFSRRVSRGVLSIPSRLLVSQPVTDAGHNGQAMCLMHGVFGRNKGLAPWTFILKLSVQKFEENSVQWPRPAKVLRGYYEKEIEVSYGGLGEAFVKAATEMALLFADSRPRLVKDWFEQVMEQQDLSLARQAYQFGATDKELSLLYRLSYAAMLVSLACHTYGRKKRPEITVFKTYYALNLETLGPLPAWVSTAEIQMRVAEEEVNVASKTLEGLVRAVLPKPPPPPPPVDDYGQV
;
A
#
# COMPACT_ATOMS: atom_id res chain seq x y z
N MET A 1 -9.79 26.60 2.15
CA MET A 1 -9.37 25.45 1.31
C MET A 1 -9.41 24.11 2.06
N ASN A 2 -8.90 24.01 3.30
CA ASN A 2 -8.94 22.75 4.08
C ASN A 2 -10.34 22.29 4.56
N HIS A 3 -11.31 23.20 4.76
CA HIS A 3 -12.69 22.83 5.09
C HIS A 3 -13.45 22.18 3.92
N ILE A 4 -13.04 22.42 2.67
CA ILE A 4 -13.66 21.84 1.48
C ILE A 4 -13.25 20.36 1.34
N LEU A 5 -12.01 20.02 1.69
CA LEU A 5 -11.48 18.65 1.60
C LEU A 5 -12.15 17.66 2.58
N PHE A 6 -12.62 18.11 3.74
CA PHE A 6 -13.23 17.23 4.75
C PHE A 6 -14.67 16.82 4.38
N ASN A 7 -15.45 17.72 3.77
CA ASN A 7 -16.79 17.39 3.24
C ASN A 7 -16.73 16.45 2.02
N HIS A 8 -15.63 16.44 1.26
CA HIS A 8 -15.48 15.51 0.14
C HIS A 8 -15.27 14.06 0.58
N THR A 9 -14.70 13.80 1.76
CA THR A 9 -14.49 12.42 2.24
C THR A 9 -15.79 11.67 2.50
N GLU A 10 -16.81 12.31 3.08
CA GLU A 10 -18.17 11.76 3.26
C GLU A 10 -18.83 11.43 1.90
N ALA A 11 -18.70 12.32 0.91
CA ALA A 11 -19.18 12.08 -0.45
C ALA A 11 -18.49 10.87 -1.13
N ILE A 12 -17.20 10.65 -0.83
CA ILE A 12 -16.43 9.50 -1.32
C ILE A 12 -16.87 8.17 -0.68
N TYR A 13 -17.49 8.18 0.51
CA TYR A 13 -18.08 6.98 1.11
C TYR A 13 -19.45 6.65 0.54
N SER A 14 -20.27 7.66 0.22
CA SER A 14 -21.52 7.52 -0.55
C SER A 14 -21.29 6.97 -1.98
N LEU A 15 -20.11 7.20 -2.55
CA LEU A 15 -19.75 6.72 -3.88
C LEU A 15 -19.78 5.18 -4.01
N LYS A 16 -19.61 4.40 -2.94
CA LYS A 16 -19.63 2.92 -3.05
C LYS A 16 -21.02 2.37 -3.42
N PRO A 17 -22.10 2.68 -2.67
CA PRO A 17 -23.46 2.30 -3.08
C PRO A 17 -23.89 3.01 -4.36
N ALA A 18 -23.50 4.28 -4.58
CA ALA A 18 -23.82 5.00 -5.80
C ALA A 18 -23.17 4.38 -7.05
N PHE A 19 -21.93 3.89 -6.97
CA PHE A 19 -21.27 3.21 -8.09
C PHE A 19 -21.86 1.83 -8.35
N THR A 20 -22.13 1.04 -7.30
CA THR A 20 -22.82 -0.24 -7.49
C THR A 20 -24.21 -0.01 -8.04
N SER A 21 -24.91 1.05 -7.60
CA SER A 21 -26.20 1.46 -8.13
C SER A 21 -26.09 1.89 -9.58
N LEU A 22 -25.09 2.66 -9.98
CA LEU A 22 -24.86 3.04 -11.37
C LEU A 22 -24.61 1.81 -12.26
N ILE A 23 -23.79 0.86 -11.81
CA ILE A 23 -23.56 -0.41 -12.53
C ILE A 23 -24.87 -1.20 -12.65
N TRP A 24 -25.63 -1.31 -11.56
CA TRP A 24 -26.95 -1.95 -11.58
C TRP A 24 -27.94 -1.21 -12.47
N VAL A 25 -27.92 0.12 -12.51
CA VAL A 25 -28.77 0.95 -13.38
C VAL A 25 -28.37 0.76 -14.83
N LEU A 26 -27.08 0.66 -15.16
CA LEU A 26 -26.63 0.37 -16.52
C LEU A 26 -26.99 -1.05 -16.95
N MET A 27 -26.85 -2.03 -16.05
CA MET A 27 -27.29 -3.41 -16.30
C MET A 27 -28.82 -3.52 -16.41
N MET A 28 -29.58 -2.81 -15.57
CA MET A 28 -31.04 -2.78 -15.64
C MET A 28 -31.52 -2.03 -16.87
N ALA A 29 -30.90 -0.90 -17.22
CA ALA A 29 -31.17 -0.21 -18.47
C ALA A 29 -30.90 -1.13 -19.67
N TYR A 30 -29.81 -1.91 -19.64
CA TYR A 30 -29.52 -2.93 -20.63
C TYR A 30 -30.60 -4.03 -20.70
N VAL A 31 -31.00 -4.60 -19.55
CA VAL A 31 -32.07 -5.63 -19.49
C VAL A 31 -33.40 -5.05 -19.97
N LEU A 32 -33.74 -3.82 -19.59
CA LEU A 32 -34.98 -3.15 -19.99
C LEU A 32 -34.98 -2.79 -21.47
N LEU A 33 -33.87 -2.31 -22.02
CA LEU A 33 -33.72 -2.05 -23.46
C LEU A 33 -33.82 -3.36 -24.27
N TRP A 34 -33.19 -4.43 -23.78
CA TRP A 34 -33.28 -5.75 -24.40
C TRP A 34 -34.70 -6.32 -24.32
N ALA A 35 -35.35 -6.24 -23.16
CA ALA A 35 -36.72 -6.71 -22.95
C ALA A 35 -37.74 -5.89 -23.76
N ALA A 36 -37.56 -4.58 -23.87
CA ALA A 36 -38.38 -3.73 -24.73
C ALA A 36 -38.21 -4.10 -26.21
N GLY A 37 -36.97 -4.41 -26.64
CA GLY A 37 -36.70 -4.94 -27.98
C GLY A 37 -37.38 -6.30 -28.21
N ALA A 38 -37.31 -7.21 -27.24
CA ALA A 38 -37.92 -8.54 -27.31
C ALA A 38 -39.46 -8.48 -27.34
N LEU A 39 -40.08 -7.63 -26.50
CA LEU A 39 -41.53 -7.45 -26.47
C LEU A 39 -42.06 -6.76 -27.74
N ALA A 40 -41.27 -5.87 -28.35
CA ALA A 40 -41.59 -5.29 -29.65
C ALA A 40 -41.53 -6.32 -30.79
N LEU A 41 -40.74 -7.39 -30.66
CA LEU A 41 -40.69 -8.51 -31.61
C LEU A 41 -41.89 -9.46 -31.41
N ASP A 42 -42.30 -9.73 -30.17
CA ASP A 42 -43.33 -10.74 -29.86
C ASP A 42 -44.76 -10.26 -30.16
N SER A 43 -45.03 -8.96 -29.96
CA SER A 43 -46.37 -8.37 -30.13
C SER A 43 -46.91 -8.32 -31.57
N ARG A 44 -46.11 -8.66 -32.60
CA ARG A 44 -46.55 -8.65 -34.01
C ARG A 44 -46.78 -10.02 -34.62
N THR A 45 -46.38 -11.11 -33.96
CA THR A 45 -46.61 -12.47 -34.46
C THR A 45 -48.07 -12.92 -34.34
N ALA A 46 -48.89 -12.21 -33.56
CA ALA A 46 -50.28 -12.59 -33.28
C ALA A 46 -51.32 -12.14 -34.32
N ASN A 47 -51.00 -11.23 -35.26
CA ASN A 47 -52.02 -10.59 -36.12
C ASN A 47 -51.99 -10.94 -37.62
N ASN A 48 -51.14 -11.86 -38.08
CA ASN A 48 -50.99 -12.18 -39.51
C ASN A 48 -51.37 -13.62 -39.89
N THR A 49 -52.43 -14.16 -39.31
CA THR A 49 -53.19 -15.27 -39.91
C THR A 49 -54.22 -14.67 -40.87
N ASN A 50 -53.94 -14.73 -42.18
CA ASN A 50 -54.88 -14.79 -43.32
C ASN A 50 -54.45 -13.92 -44.51
N THR A 51 -53.42 -14.34 -45.27
CA THR A 51 -53.36 -14.01 -46.71
C THR A 51 -52.46 -14.99 -47.46
N CYS A 52 -53.08 -15.90 -48.21
CA CYS A 52 -52.39 -16.73 -49.21
C CYS A 52 -52.29 -15.92 -50.52
N GLY A 53 -51.08 -15.70 -51.04
CA GLY A 53 -50.93 -15.05 -52.35
C GLY A 53 -49.48 -14.80 -52.78
N ASN A 54 -49.02 -15.65 -53.70
CA ASN A 54 -47.97 -15.48 -54.70
C ASN A 54 -46.53 -15.11 -54.26
N SER A 55 -45.68 -16.13 -54.34
CA SER A 55 -44.23 -16.11 -54.37
C SER A 55 -43.67 -15.52 -55.68
N GLN A 56 -42.98 -14.38 -55.59
CA GLN A 56 -42.02 -13.93 -56.60
C GLN A 56 -40.83 -13.21 -55.96
N GLY A 57 -39.64 -13.82 -56.10
CA GLY A 57 -38.34 -13.14 -56.03
C GLY A 57 -37.87 -12.59 -54.68
N ASN A 58 -37.85 -13.41 -53.61
CA ASN A 58 -37.32 -12.99 -52.32
C ASN A 58 -35.80 -12.72 -52.38
N SER A 59 -35.45 -11.44 -52.43
CA SER A 59 -34.08 -10.96 -52.24
C SER A 59 -33.66 -11.12 -50.78
N GLY A 60 -33.06 -12.27 -50.45
CA GLY A 60 -31.99 -12.43 -49.47
C GLY A 60 -32.10 -11.86 -48.04
N THR A 61 -33.26 -11.41 -47.55
CA THR A 61 -33.41 -10.95 -46.15
C THR A 61 -33.49 -12.16 -45.22
N VAL A 62 -32.43 -12.34 -44.41
CA VAL A 62 -32.33 -13.46 -43.46
C VAL A 62 -33.24 -13.29 -42.24
N LEU A 63 -33.56 -12.04 -41.87
CA LEU A 63 -34.44 -11.70 -40.75
C LEU A 63 -35.52 -10.70 -41.19
N HIS A 64 -36.80 -11.11 -41.07
CA HIS A 64 -37.93 -10.26 -41.43
C HIS A 64 -38.31 -9.34 -40.26
N VAL A 65 -37.62 -8.19 -40.15
CA VAL A 65 -37.89 -7.16 -39.12
C VAL A 65 -38.56 -5.96 -39.77
N SER A 66 -39.57 -5.37 -39.12
CA SER A 66 -40.25 -4.19 -39.66
C SER A 66 -39.32 -2.98 -39.78
N ASN A 67 -39.49 -2.12 -40.80
CA ASN A 67 -38.67 -0.92 -41.01
C ASN A 67 -38.61 -0.02 -39.76
N GLN A 68 -39.72 0.12 -39.03
CA GLN A 68 -39.78 0.90 -37.79
C GLN A 68 -38.89 0.29 -36.69
N SER A 69 -38.93 -1.03 -36.53
CA SER A 69 -38.09 -1.74 -35.57
C SER A 69 -36.61 -1.67 -35.95
N GLN A 70 -36.28 -1.73 -37.24
CA GLN A 70 -34.90 -1.60 -37.72
C GLN A 70 -34.31 -0.23 -37.37
N GLN A 71 -35.06 0.85 -37.61
CA GLN A 71 -34.65 2.20 -37.24
C GLN A 71 -34.51 2.35 -35.72
N ALA A 72 -35.44 1.79 -34.94
CA ALA A 72 -35.37 1.85 -33.48
C ALA A 72 -34.12 1.14 -32.94
N ILE A 73 -33.78 -0.04 -33.47
CA ILE A 73 -32.58 -0.80 -33.09
C ILE A 73 -31.32 0.01 -33.43
N PHE A 74 -31.28 0.62 -34.62
CA PHE A 74 -30.17 1.44 -35.07
C PHE A 74 -29.93 2.66 -34.16
N TRP A 75 -30.98 3.44 -33.88
CA TRP A 75 -30.87 4.61 -33.02
C TRP A 75 -30.54 4.25 -31.57
N SER A 76 -31.04 3.11 -31.08
CA SER A 76 -30.69 2.61 -29.75
C SER A 76 -29.21 2.21 -29.66
N SER A 77 -28.69 1.50 -30.67
CA SER A 77 -27.27 1.14 -30.76
C SER A 77 -26.38 2.39 -30.77
N THR A 78 -26.75 3.40 -31.56
CA THR A 78 -26.05 4.69 -31.66
C THR A 78 -26.08 5.44 -30.33
N ALA A 79 -27.25 5.51 -29.67
CA ALA A 79 -27.40 6.17 -28.38
C ALA A 79 -26.52 5.53 -27.30
N ILE A 80 -26.44 4.19 -27.26
CA ILE A 80 -25.55 3.45 -26.34
C ILE A 80 -24.09 3.82 -26.62
N ALA A 81 -23.65 3.80 -27.87
CA ALA A 81 -22.26 4.11 -28.23
C ALA A 81 -21.87 5.56 -27.85
N VAL A 82 -22.75 6.53 -28.09
CA VAL A 82 -22.55 7.93 -27.69
C VAL A 82 -22.48 8.06 -26.17
N PHE A 83 -23.41 7.43 -25.45
CA PHE A 83 -23.42 7.46 -23.99
C PHE A 83 -22.16 6.86 -23.38
N VAL A 84 -21.72 5.70 -23.89
CA VAL A 84 -20.46 5.06 -23.46
C VAL A 84 -19.27 5.98 -23.70
N SER A 85 -19.22 6.66 -24.85
CA SER A 85 -18.14 7.60 -25.18
C SER A 85 -18.08 8.79 -24.21
N LEU A 86 -19.24 9.33 -23.82
CA LEU A 86 -19.35 10.39 -22.80
C LEU A 86 -18.89 9.92 -21.42
N VAL A 87 -19.33 8.73 -20.99
CA VAL A 87 -18.93 8.13 -19.71
C VAL A 87 -17.41 7.88 -19.68
N GLN A 88 -16.86 7.35 -20.78
CA GLN A 88 -15.43 7.14 -20.91
C GLN A 88 -14.66 8.46 -20.77
N GLY A 89 -15.08 9.51 -21.50
CA GLY A 89 -14.46 10.84 -21.42
C GLY A 89 -14.55 11.50 -20.04
N ALA A 90 -15.66 11.29 -19.33
CA ALA A 90 -15.83 11.76 -17.96
C ALA A 90 -14.89 11.03 -16.98
N ILE A 91 -14.75 9.71 -17.11
CA ILE A 91 -13.85 8.90 -16.27
C ILE A 91 -12.39 9.29 -16.50
N THR A 92 -11.96 9.45 -17.75
CA THR A 92 -10.58 9.86 -18.06
C THR A 92 -10.28 11.24 -17.50
N THR A 93 -11.17 12.21 -17.72
CA THR A 93 -11.03 13.57 -17.17
C THR A 93 -10.98 13.56 -15.64
N LEU A 94 -11.79 12.73 -14.98
CA LEU A 94 -11.77 12.59 -13.52
C LEU A 94 -10.43 12.02 -13.01
N ILE A 95 -9.88 11.02 -13.71
CA ILE A 95 -8.56 10.44 -13.38
C ILE A 95 -7.47 11.51 -13.51
N ASP A 96 -7.46 12.23 -14.63
CA ASP A 96 -6.47 13.28 -14.91
C ASP A 96 -6.56 14.40 -13.86
N LEU A 97 -7.77 14.82 -13.49
CA LEU A 97 -7.99 15.81 -12.43
C LEU A 97 -7.49 15.30 -11.07
N CYS A 98 -7.77 14.04 -10.73
CA CYS A 98 -7.29 13.46 -9.48
C CYS A 98 -5.76 13.39 -9.41
N GLU A 99 -5.09 13.11 -10.53
CA GLU A 99 -3.63 13.09 -10.61
C GLU A 99 -3.03 14.51 -10.57
N ALA A 100 -3.62 15.46 -11.30
CA ALA A 100 -3.19 16.86 -11.32
C ALA A 100 -3.29 17.54 -9.95
N GLU A 101 -4.40 17.32 -9.24
CA GLU A 101 -4.66 17.89 -7.91
C GLU A 101 -4.07 17.03 -6.77
N SER A 102 -3.28 16.00 -7.08
CA SER A 102 -2.67 15.09 -6.09
C SER A 102 -3.70 14.43 -5.14
N LEU A 103 -4.92 14.17 -5.63
CA LEU A 103 -6.00 13.47 -4.92
C LEU A 103 -5.75 11.94 -4.95
N TRP A 104 -4.57 11.51 -4.52
CA TRP A 104 -4.09 10.14 -4.64
C TRP A 104 -4.98 9.11 -3.93
N THR A 105 -5.60 9.47 -2.81
CA THR A 105 -6.57 8.60 -2.12
C THR A 105 -7.78 8.30 -3.01
N VAL A 106 -8.33 9.30 -3.69
CA VAL A 106 -9.45 9.11 -4.63
C VAL A 106 -8.94 8.27 -5.80
N ARG A 107 -7.84 8.68 -6.42
CA ARG A 107 -7.24 8.01 -7.57
C ARG A 107 -6.99 6.51 -7.35
N PHE A 108 -6.37 6.13 -6.24
CA PHE A 108 -6.09 4.72 -5.95
C PHE A 108 -7.36 3.95 -5.61
N ARG A 109 -8.34 4.58 -4.97
CA ARG A 109 -9.65 3.96 -4.71
C ARG A 109 -10.40 3.71 -6.02
N LEU A 110 -10.43 4.67 -6.94
CA LEU A 110 -11.00 4.50 -8.28
C LEU A 110 -10.29 3.36 -9.04
N ALA A 111 -8.97 3.27 -8.93
CA ALA A 111 -8.18 2.21 -9.57
C ALA A 111 -8.56 0.79 -9.15
N VAL A 112 -9.01 0.59 -7.90
CA VAL A 112 -9.49 -0.71 -7.43
C VAL A 112 -10.72 -1.17 -8.23
N PHE A 113 -11.58 -0.24 -8.63
CA PHE A 113 -12.81 -0.55 -9.35
C PHE A 113 -12.71 -0.41 -10.87
N GLU A 114 -11.61 0.15 -11.38
CA GLU A 114 -11.37 0.44 -12.79
C GLU A 114 -11.71 -0.74 -13.72
N HIS A 115 -11.34 -1.96 -13.34
CA HIS A 115 -11.62 -3.17 -14.11
C HIS A 115 -13.12 -3.46 -14.27
N TYR A 116 -13.96 -3.18 -13.25
CA TYR A 116 -15.40 -3.36 -13.35
C TYR A 116 -16.03 -2.38 -14.35
N TRP A 117 -15.53 -1.15 -14.40
CA TRP A 117 -16.10 -0.10 -15.24
C TRP A 117 -15.77 -0.37 -16.70
N TRP A 118 -14.54 -0.80 -16.98
CA TRP A 118 -14.16 -1.20 -18.33
C TRP A 118 -14.88 -2.46 -18.80
N ILE A 119 -15.21 -3.40 -17.91
CA ILE A 119 -16.09 -4.52 -18.25
C ILE A 119 -17.49 -4.02 -18.61
N ALA A 120 -18.07 -3.12 -17.81
CA ALA A 120 -19.39 -2.56 -18.08
C ALA A 120 -19.43 -1.81 -19.42
N ILE A 121 -18.40 -0.98 -19.70
CA ILE A 121 -18.22 -0.28 -20.98
C ILE A 121 -18.09 -1.28 -22.13
N SER A 122 -17.27 -2.32 -21.98
CA SER A 122 -17.07 -3.33 -23.02
C SER A 122 -18.34 -4.13 -23.30
N ALA A 123 -19.12 -4.46 -22.27
CA ALA A 123 -20.40 -5.14 -22.41
C ALA A 123 -21.44 -4.27 -23.13
N ALA A 124 -21.49 -2.97 -22.81
CA ALA A 124 -22.38 -2.02 -23.48
C ALA A 124 -22.02 -1.83 -24.97
N LEU A 125 -20.72 -1.76 -25.29
CA LEU A 125 -20.24 -1.70 -26.68
C LEU A 125 -20.53 -3.00 -27.44
N LEU A 126 -20.34 -4.16 -26.82
CA LEU A 126 -20.68 -5.45 -27.41
C LEU A 126 -22.18 -5.54 -27.72
N ALA A 127 -23.03 -5.08 -26.79
CA ALA A 127 -24.48 -5.02 -27.00
C ALA A 127 -24.83 -4.11 -28.18
N SER A 128 -24.27 -2.89 -28.21
CA SER A 128 -24.43 -1.94 -29.31
C SER A 128 -24.00 -2.56 -30.65
N PHE A 129 -22.88 -3.29 -30.66
CA PHE A 129 -22.36 -3.97 -31.85
C PHE A 129 -23.27 -5.09 -32.35
N VAL A 130 -23.77 -5.94 -31.45
CA VAL A 130 -24.72 -7.00 -31.79
C VAL A 130 -26.02 -6.40 -32.34
N SER A 131 -26.56 -5.35 -31.72
CA SER A 131 -27.73 -4.64 -32.25
C SER A 131 -27.49 -4.08 -33.66
N MET A 132 -26.29 -3.58 -33.93
CA MET A 132 -25.93 -3.06 -35.25
C MET A 132 -25.81 -4.17 -36.30
N ILE A 133 -25.25 -5.33 -35.94
CA ILE A 133 -25.23 -6.52 -36.81
C ILE A 133 -26.66 -6.98 -37.13
N ILE A 134 -27.55 -7.02 -36.14
CA ILE A 134 -28.96 -7.41 -36.36
C ILE A 134 -29.65 -6.44 -37.31
N SER A 135 -29.43 -5.12 -37.16
CA SER A 135 -29.94 -4.10 -38.08
C SER A 135 -29.41 -4.31 -39.51
N PHE A 136 -28.11 -4.58 -39.65
CA PHE A 136 -27.48 -4.86 -40.94
C PHE A 136 -28.06 -6.13 -41.60
N LEU A 137 -28.19 -7.23 -40.85
CA LEU A 137 -28.76 -8.50 -41.33
C LEU A 137 -30.26 -8.40 -41.69
N ALA A 138 -30.97 -7.43 -41.10
CA ALA A 138 -32.37 -7.13 -41.44
C ALA A 138 -32.52 -6.37 -42.77
N GLY A 139 -31.42 -6.08 -43.49
CA GLY A 139 -31.43 -5.47 -44.81
C GLY A 139 -31.02 -3.99 -44.83
N ASN A 140 -30.55 -3.44 -43.72
CA ASN A 140 -30.02 -2.08 -43.67
C ASN A 140 -28.55 -2.04 -44.14
N SER A 141 -28.35 -2.24 -45.45
CA SER A 141 -27.02 -2.38 -46.07
C SER A 141 -26.20 -1.09 -46.12
N ASN A 142 -26.83 0.07 -45.94
CA ASN A 142 -26.14 1.38 -45.92
C ASN A 142 -25.21 1.55 -44.71
N ASP A 143 -25.29 0.66 -43.71
CA ASP A 143 -24.59 0.79 -42.42
C ASP A 143 -23.34 -0.08 -42.26
N ALA A 144 -22.81 -0.67 -43.35
CA ALA A 144 -21.58 -1.46 -43.28
C ALA A 144 -20.39 -0.68 -42.67
N LEU A 145 -20.30 0.63 -42.96
CA LEU A 145 -19.26 1.50 -42.40
C LEU A 145 -19.44 1.68 -40.88
N SER A 146 -20.68 1.85 -40.42
CA SER A 146 -21.02 2.03 -39.01
C SER A 146 -20.70 0.77 -38.21
N VAL A 147 -21.01 -0.41 -38.76
CA VAL A 147 -20.65 -1.72 -38.17
C VAL A 147 -19.13 -1.85 -38.05
N LEU A 148 -18.39 -1.51 -39.10
CA LEU A 148 -16.92 -1.57 -39.10
C LEU A 148 -16.30 -0.60 -38.08
N ALA A 149 -16.81 0.64 -38.01
CA ALA A 149 -16.35 1.65 -37.07
C ALA A 149 -16.60 1.20 -35.62
N LEU A 150 -17.79 0.69 -35.32
CA LEU A 150 -18.15 0.21 -34.00
C LEU A 150 -17.37 -1.05 -33.61
N ALA A 151 -17.14 -1.98 -34.53
CA ALA A 151 -16.27 -3.14 -34.32
C ALA A 151 -14.85 -2.73 -33.95
N THR A 152 -14.29 -1.76 -34.69
CA THR A 152 -12.93 -1.25 -34.48
C THR A 152 -12.83 -0.54 -33.12
N ALA A 153 -13.79 0.33 -32.80
CA ALA A 153 -13.84 1.02 -31.51
C ALA A 153 -13.98 0.03 -30.34
N SER A 154 -14.86 -0.97 -30.46
CA SER A 154 -15.06 -2.01 -29.44
C SER A 154 -13.79 -2.82 -29.22
N SER A 155 -13.13 -3.25 -30.30
CA SER A 155 -11.85 -3.96 -30.24
C SER A 155 -10.78 -3.12 -29.54
N LEU A 156 -10.63 -1.85 -29.92
CA LEU A 156 -9.69 -0.94 -29.28
C LEU A 156 -9.98 -0.80 -27.78
N VAL A 157 -11.25 -0.63 -27.39
CA VAL A 157 -11.62 -0.48 -25.97
C VAL A 157 -11.29 -1.73 -25.17
N VAL A 158 -11.63 -2.91 -25.71
CA VAL A 158 -11.35 -4.19 -25.06
C VAL A 158 -9.84 -4.42 -24.88
N PHE A 159 -9.06 -4.29 -25.95
CA PHE A 159 -7.62 -4.61 -25.91
C PHE A 159 -6.78 -3.53 -25.23
N ARG A 160 -7.14 -2.25 -25.37
CA ARG A 160 -6.35 -1.13 -24.82
C ARG A 160 -6.68 -0.83 -23.37
N TYR A 161 -7.94 -1.01 -22.95
CA TYR A 161 -8.38 -0.60 -21.61
C TYR A 161 -8.87 -1.77 -20.75
N ALA A 162 -9.87 -2.52 -21.22
CA ALA A 162 -10.50 -3.55 -20.39
C ALA A 162 -9.56 -4.70 -20.05
N TRP A 163 -8.83 -5.21 -21.03
CA TRP A 163 -7.91 -6.32 -20.84
C TRP A 163 -6.74 -5.96 -19.90
N PRO A 164 -6.03 -4.83 -20.09
CA PRO A 164 -5.00 -4.41 -19.14
C PRO A 164 -5.53 -4.12 -17.74
N ALA A 165 -6.68 -3.45 -17.60
CA ALA A 165 -7.30 -3.18 -16.31
C ALA A 165 -7.64 -4.48 -15.57
N TRP A 166 -8.19 -5.47 -16.29
CA TRP A 166 -8.49 -6.79 -15.73
C TRP A 166 -7.23 -7.53 -15.30
N ARG A 167 -6.17 -7.51 -16.13
CA ARG A 167 -4.88 -8.15 -15.81
C ARG A 167 -4.26 -7.53 -14.56
N ASN A 168 -4.39 -6.22 -14.38
CA ASN A 168 -3.79 -5.47 -13.27
C ASN A 168 -4.67 -5.36 -12.02
N ARG A 169 -5.86 -5.98 -11.98
CA ARG A 169 -6.79 -5.85 -10.83
C ARG A 169 -6.15 -6.18 -9.47
N HIS A 170 -5.40 -7.27 -9.39
CA HIS A 170 -4.72 -7.68 -8.15
C HIS A 170 -3.61 -6.72 -7.76
N PHE A 171 -2.92 -6.13 -8.76
CA PHE A 171 -1.93 -5.09 -8.50
C PHE A 171 -2.61 -3.82 -7.94
N CYS A 172 -3.74 -3.38 -8.51
CA CYS A 172 -4.47 -2.22 -8.00
C CYS A 172 -4.94 -2.42 -6.56
N GLU A 173 -5.44 -3.62 -6.22
CA GLU A 173 -5.80 -3.98 -4.84
C GLU A 173 -4.59 -3.95 -3.90
N ASN A 174 -3.49 -4.60 -4.29
CA ASN A 174 -2.26 -4.62 -3.48
C ASN A 174 -1.65 -3.23 -3.35
N ARG A 175 -1.74 -2.39 -4.39
CA ARG A 175 -1.29 -1.01 -4.36
C ARG A 175 -2.14 -0.18 -3.40
N TRP A 176 -3.46 -0.32 -3.46
CA TRP A 176 -4.33 0.31 -2.46
C TRP A 176 -3.97 -0.14 -1.05
N ALA A 177 -3.80 -1.45 -0.82
CA ALA A 177 -3.40 -1.98 0.48
C ALA A 177 -2.04 -1.46 0.96
N ALA A 178 -1.02 -1.46 0.11
CA ALA A 178 0.34 -0.98 0.42
C ALA A 178 0.36 0.51 0.81
N TRP A 179 -0.49 1.34 0.18
CA TRP A 179 -0.47 2.78 0.38
C TRP A 179 -1.44 3.29 1.45
N THR A 180 -2.48 2.51 1.77
CA THR A 180 -3.57 2.95 2.66
C THR A 180 -3.73 2.17 3.94
N GLY A 181 -2.96 1.10 4.13
CA GLY A 181 -2.86 0.46 5.44
C GLY A 181 -2.37 1.43 6.52
N PRO A 182 -2.40 1.00 7.79
CA PRO A 182 -2.13 1.89 8.90
C PRO A 182 -0.83 2.69 8.74
N SER A 183 -0.86 3.98 9.07
CA SER A 183 0.31 4.84 8.89
C SER A 183 0.95 5.12 10.24
N ARG A 184 2.28 5.10 10.28
CA ARG A 184 3.04 5.49 11.46
C ARG A 184 3.38 6.97 11.35
N THR A 185 2.93 7.75 12.31
CA THR A 185 3.27 9.18 12.38
C THR A 185 3.84 9.47 13.75
N GLY A 186 4.92 10.24 13.77
CA GLY A 186 5.40 10.84 15.00
C GLY A 186 4.38 11.86 15.50
N ILE A 187 3.97 11.73 16.75
CA ILE A 187 3.13 12.71 17.42
C ILE A 187 3.99 13.48 18.40
N ALA A 188 3.88 14.80 18.35
CA ALA A 188 4.56 15.69 19.28
C ALA A 188 4.20 15.31 20.73
N PRO A 189 5.16 15.37 21.67
CA PRO A 189 4.96 14.94 23.06
C PRO A 189 3.75 15.59 23.73
N GLU A 190 3.48 16.86 23.43
CA GLU A 190 2.37 17.66 23.97
C GLU A 190 0.98 17.10 23.60
N LEU A 191 0.89 16.43 22.45
CA LEU A 191 -0.36 15.86 21.94
C LEU A 191 -0.61 14.45 22.46
N VAL A 192 0.40 13.76 22.99
CA VAL A 192 0.30 12.36 23.42
C VAL A 192 -0.72 12.18 24.53
N GLY A 193 -0.73 13.08 25.52
CA GLY A 193 -1.70 13.05 26.62
C GLY A 193 -3.14 13.33 26.17
N LYS A 194 -3.33 13.88 24.97
CA LYS A 194 -4.65 14.18 24.38
C LYS A 194 -5.21 13.03 23.55
N ILE A 195 -4.39 12.02 23.20
CA ILE A 195 -4.83 10.83 22.49
C ILE A 195 -5.66 9.99 23.47
N GLY A 196 -6.99 10.05 23.34
CA GLY A 196 -7.93 9.44 24.26
C GLY A 196 -7.68 7.95 24.52
N ILE A 197 -7.93 7.53 25.77
CA ILE A 197 -8.10 6.13 26.13
C ILE A 197 -9.54 5.74 25.72
N PRO A 198 -9.76 4.74 24.86
CA PRO A 198 -11.10 4.26 24.58
C PRO A 198 -11.70 3.70 25.86
N ARG A 199 -12.79 4.31 26.31
CA ARG A 199 -13.64 3.76 27.38
C ARG A 199 -14.55 2.69 26.77
N ASN A 200 -14.70 1.58 27.49
CA ASN A 200 -15.58 0.47 27.13
C ASN A 200 -17.01 0.99 26.81
N GLY A 201 -17.42 0.91 25.54
CA GLY A 201 -18.77 1.29 25.09
C GLY A 201 -18.82 2.21 23.86
N GLY A 202 -17.69 2.81 23.46
CA GLY A 202 -17.58 3.64 22.26
C GLY A 202 -16.30 4.46 22.30
N ILE A 203 -15.72 4.76 21.13
CA ILE A 203 -14.57 5.65 21.04
C ILE A 203 -15.07 7.10 21.28
N GLN A 204 -15.30 7.49 22.54
CA GLN A 204 -15.26 8.91 22.90
C GLN A 204 -13.78 9.28 23.04
N SER A 205 -13.14 9.51 21.90
CA SER A 205 -11.85 10.18 21.89
C SER A 205 -12.15 11.68 22.05
N PRO A 206 -11.62 12.37 23.08
CA PRO A 206 -11.69 13.84 23.11
C PRO A 206 -11.03 14.45 21.87
N LEU A 207 -10.23 13.69 21.11
CA LEU A 207 -9.63 14.11 19.84
C LEU A 207 -10.57 13.97 18.62
N ILE A 208 -11.66 13.22 18.74
CA ILE A 208 -12.70 13.07 17.70
C ILE A 208 -13.82 14.09 17.91
N ASP A 209 -14.08 14.48 19.16
CA ASP A 209 -14.99 15.60 19.49
C ASP A 209 -14.30 16.97 19.54
N ALA A 210 -12.96 17.01 19.63
CA ALA A 210 -12.23 18.26 19.45
C ALA A 210 -12.36 18.73 18.01
N ASP A 211 -12.87 19.94 17.84
CA ASP A 211 -12.87 20.65 16.57
C ASP A 211 -11.48 20.51 15.92
N PRO A 212 -11.35 19.96 14.70
CA PRO A 212 -10.04 19.81 14.03
C PRO A 212 -9.26 21.13 13.93
N THR A 213 -9.94 22.26 14.07
CA THR A 213 -9.33 23.59 14.21
C THR A 213 -8.50 23.74 15.49
N GLU A 214 -8.83 23.07 16.60
CA GLU A 214 -8.02 23.07 17.83
C GLU A 214 -6.73 22.25 17.69
N LEU A 215 -6.75 21.14 16.97
CA LEU A 215 -5.55 20.36 16.67
C LEU A 215 -4.59 21.14 15.75
N LEU A 216 -5.15 21.91 14.80
CA LEU A 216 -4.38 22.82 13.95
C LEU A 216 -3.83 24.01 14.75
N LYS A 217 -4.62 24.60 15.66
CA LYS A 217 -4.16 25.66 16.56
C LYS A 217 -3.02 25.20 17.46
N VAL A 218 -3.10 24.02 18.07
CA VAL A 218 -1.97 23.49 18.85
C VAL A 218 -0.73 23.26 17.98
N SER A 219 -0.89 22.87 16.71
CA SER A 219 0.24 22.78 15.78
C SER A 219 0.78 24.13 15.31
N LEU A 220 -0.01 25.21 15.37
CA LEU A 220 0.35 26.57 14.93
C LEU A 220 0.88 27.43 16.10
N ASP A 221 0.38 27.18 17.30
CA ASP A 221 0.71 27.89 18.55
C ASP A 221 1.86 27.23 19.32
N SER A 222 2.27 26.01 18.93
CA SER A 222 3.46 25.38 19.49
C SER A 222 4.68 26.24 19.09
N PRO A 223 5.42 26.82 20.07
CA PRO A 223 6.52 27.72 19.77
C PRO A 223 7.51 26.99 18.88
N SER A 224 7.75 27.55 17.69
CA SER A 224 8.79 27.04 16.80
C SER A 224 10.09 26.93 17.61
N PRO A 225 10.73 25.75 17.67
CA PRO A 225 12.00 25.63 18.36
C PRO A 225 12.96 26.66 17.76
N PRO A 226 13.78 27.35 18.58
CA PRO A 226 14.70 28.35 18.07
C PRO A 226 15.54 27.70 16.97
N ALA A 227 15.50 28.30 15.77
CA ALA A 227 16.13 27.79 14.57
C ALA A 227 17.64 27.59 14.84
N THR A 228 18.01 26.38 15.25
CA THR A 228 19.40 25.97 15.31
C THR A 228 19.83 25.67 13.89
N THR A 229 21.02 26.12 13.53
CA THR A 229 21.61 26.13 12.18
C THR A 229 21.63 24.75 11.50
N THR A 230 21.35 23.68 12.24
CA THR A 230 21.20 22.29 11.81
C THR A 230 19.87 21.98 11.08
N GLU A 231 18.82 22.79 11.22
CA GLU A 231 17.50 22.47 10.66
C GLU A 231 17.35 22.82 9.16
N LYS A 232 18.14 23.79 8.66
CA LYS A 232 18.29 24.04 7.21
C LYS A 232 18.89 22.84 6.46
N GLY A 233 19.70 22.01 7.14
CA GLY A 233 20.16 20.74 6.60
C GLY A 233 19.03 19.73 6.46
N ARG A 234 18.07 19.71 7.40
CA ARG A 234 17.01 18.70 7.49
C ARG A 234 15.91 18.88 6.43
N LEU A 235 15.59 20.12 6.05
CA LEU A 235 14.65 20.37 4.94
C LEU A 235 15.26 20.03 3.57
N ASN A 236 16.58 20.19 3.40
CA ASN A 236 17.28 19.87 2.14
C ASN A 236 17.35 18.35 1.84
N TYR A 237 17.16 17.49 2.85
CA TYR A 237 17.12 16.02 2.67
C TYR A 237 15.76 15.50 2.20
N PHE A 238 14.69 16.30 2.26
CA PHE A 238 13.34 15.77 2.07
C PHE A 238 12.83 15.82 0.62
N ASN A 239 13.56 16.43 -0.32
CA ASN A 239 13.13 16.43 -1.72
C ASN A 239 14.26 16.71 -2.75
N PRO A 240 15.08 15.72 -3.14
CA PRO A 240 16.06 15.88 -4.21
C PRO A 240 15.43 16.23 -5.59
N PHE A 241 14.14 15.93 -5.79
CA PHE A 241 13.41 16.25 -7.02
C PHE A 241 13.05 17.74 -7.16
N LEU A 242 12.72 18.43 -6.06
CA LEU A 242 12.53 19.89 -6.09
C LEU A 242 13.86 20.61 -6.28
N ARG A 243 14.95 20.07 -5.71
CA ARG A 243 16.30 20.60 -5.93
C ARG A 243 16.69 20.52 -7.41
N ARG A 244 16.49 19.37 -8.06
CA ARG A 244 16.81 19.20 -9.49
C ARG A 244 15.97 20.10 -10.40
N ARG A 245 14.72 20.44 -10.02
CA ARG A 245 13.89 21.40 -10.75
C ARG A 245 14.39 22.84 -10.58
N ASN A 246 14.78 23.22 -9.37
CA ASN A 246 15.31 24.55 -9.08
C ASN A 246 16.75 24.74 -9.61
N ASP A 247 17.58 23.70 -9.62
CA ASP A 247 18.94 23.70 -10.15
C ASP A 247 18.96 23.73 -11.70
N LEU A 248 17.87 23.29 -12.35
CA LEU A 248 17.68 23.47 -13.80
C LEU A 248 17.20 24.88 -14.18
N GLU A 249 16.61 25.62 -13.23
CA GLU A 249 16.20 27.02 -13.41
C GLU A 249 17.28 28.02 -12.95
N ALA A 250 18.21 27.61 -12.08
CA ALA A 250 19.32 28.42 -11.60
C ALA A 250 20.65 28.01 -12.27
N GLY A 251 20.98 28.68 -13.37
CA GLY A 251 22.28 28.53 -14.03
C GLY A 251 23.46 28.89 -13.13
N LEU A 252 24.43 27.96 -13.08
CA LEU A 252 25.88 28.12 -12.84
C LEU A 252 26.34 29.11 -11.73
N SER A 253 26.78 28.55 -10.60
CA SER A 253 28.03 28.96 -9.94
C SER A 253 28.48 27.88 -8.95
N LEU A 254 29.58 27.19 -9.28
CA LEU A 254 30.27 26.27 -8.39
C LEU A 254 31.44 27.00 -7.73
N SER A 255 31.52 26.92 -6.41
CA SER A 255 32.77 27.13 -5.66
C SER A 255 32.88 26.03 -4.61
N PRO A 256 34.10 25.51 -4.35
CA PRO A 256 34.30 24.34 -3.50
C PRO A 256 34.35 24.76 -2.04
N LEU A 257 33.70 24.01 -1.15
CA LEU A 257 33.87 24.18 0.29
C LEU A 257 34.33 22.87 0.93
N ALA A 258 35.29 23.05 1.82
CA ALA A 258 36.23 22.10 2.38
C ALA A 258 35.64 21.03 3.29
N ASP A 259 36.44 19.97 3.43
CA ASP A 259 36.36 18.92 4.43
C ASP A 259 36.10 19.48 5.84
N SER A 260 35.09 18.90 6.50
CA SER A 260 34.98 18.95 7.95
C SER A 260 34.71 17.54 8.47
N HIS A 261 35.77 16.94 9.00
CA HIS A 261 35.70 15.80 9.91
C HIS A 261 34.82 16.19 11.11
N SER A 262 33.63 15.62 11.24
CA SER A 262 32.89 15.65 12.51
C SER A 262 33.25 14.41 13.32
N THR A 263 33.83 14.66 14.48
CA THR A 263 34.18 13.69 15.52
C THR A 263 33.01 12.78 15.87
N LEU A 264 33.28 11.48 15.76
CA LEU A 264 32.46 10.36 16.18
C LEU A 264 32.19 10.46 17.70
N ASN A 265 30.96 10.74 18.11
CA ASN A 265 30.55 10.56 19.50
C ASN A 265 30.26 9.07 19.75
N ASP A 266 31.11 8.50 20.59
CA ASP A 266 31.06 7.14 21.15
C ASP A 266 29.75 6.92 21.96
N PRO A 267 29.03 5.78 21.83
CA PRO A 267 27.74 5.57 22.50
C PRO A 267 27.84 5.23 24.00
N ASN A 268 29.02 5.27 24.61
CA ASN A 268 29.28 4.60 25.89
C ASN A 268 29.26 5.47 27.16
N ASN A 269 28.78 6.71 27.14
CA ASN A 269 28.72 7.51 28.37
C ASN A 269 27.37 8.19 28.62
N LEU A 270 26.50 7.46 29.32
CA LEU A 270 25.36 8.00 30.07
C LEU A 270 25.25 7.23 31.39
N ASN A 271 26.18 7.54 32.31
CA ASN A 271 26.04 7.22 33.72
C ASN A 271 24.79 7.92 34.25
N THR A 272 23.69 7.16 34.33
CA THR A 272 22.50 7.59 35.05
C THR A 272 22.63 7.03 36.46
N THR A 273 22.76 7.94 37.42
CA THR A 273 22.73 7.71 38.87
C THR A 273 21.68 6.67 39.26
N ALA A 274 22.16 5.55 39.80
CA ALA A 274 21.35 4.55 40.47
C ALA A 274 20.70 5.18 41.70
N ALA A 275 19.38 5.32 41.67
CA ALA A 275 18.59 5.56 42.87
C ALA A 275 18.57 4.26 43.67
N ASN A 276 19.35 4.21 44.75
CA ASN A 276 19.22 3.22 45.81
C ASN A 276 17.82 3.36 46.43
N GLY A 277 16.97 2.38 46.18
CA GLY A 277 15.63 2.25 46.75
C GLY A 277 15.37 0.79 47.10
N THR A 278 15.49 0.49 48.39
CA THR A 278 15.22 -0.75 49.10
C THR A 278 13.86 -1.41 48.80
N ASN A 279 13.91 -2.75 48.66
CA ASN A 279 12.85 -3.77 48.76
C ASN A 279 11.68 -3.75 47.75
N PRO A 280 11.43 -4.86 47.02
CA PRO A 280 10.21 -5.02 46.23
C PRO A 280 9.03 -5.40 47.14
N PRO A 281 7.90 -4.65 47.13
CA PRO A 281 6.66 -5.18 47.69
C PRO A 281 6.18 -6.33 46.79
N SER A 282 5.84 -7.48 47.39
CA SER A 282 5.36 -8.70 46.71
C SER A 282 3.93 -8.58 46.17
N GLY A 283 3.55 -7.41 45.67
CA GLY A 283 2.33 -7.22 44.88
C GLY A 283 2.74 -7.11 43.43
N SER A 284 2.29 -8.04 42.58
CA SER A 284 2.43 -7.90 41.13
C SER A 284 1.98 -6.48 40.74
N PRO A 285 2.86 -5.64 40.16
CA PRO A 285 2.50 -4.28 39.83
C PRO A 285 1.28 -4.30 38.92
N ALA A 286 0.30 -3.44 39.22
CA ALA A 286 -0.90 -3.32 38.41
C ALA A 286 -0.49 -3.13 36.93
N PRO A 287 -1.11 -3.87 35.99
CA PRO A 287 -0.70 -3.86 34.60
C PRO A 287 -0.78 -2.43 34.04
N ARG A 288 0.35 -1.93 33.54
CA ARG A 288 0.42 -0.61 32.90
C ARG A 288 -0.44 -0.66 31.62
N SER A 289 -1.53 0.10 31.58
CA SER A 289 -2.38 0.19 30.39
C SER A 289 -1.92 1.32 29.47
N LEU A 290 -1.73 1.01 28.19
CA LEU A 290 -1.43 1.99 27.14
C LEU A 290 -2.68 2.27 26.30
N PRO A 291 -2.89 3.52 25.84
CA PRO A 291 -3.92 3.81 24.85
C PRO A 291 -3.70 2.99 23.56
N PRO A 292 -4.77 2.56 22.86
CA PRO A 292 -4.66 1.93 21.56
C PRO A 292 -3.96 2.79 20.50
N GLY A 293 -3.17 2.11 19.66
CA GLY A 293 -2.39 2.73 18.59
C GLY A 293 -1.02 3.28 19.02
N VAL A 294 -0.76 3.47 20.32
CA VAL A 294 0.52 4.05 20.79
C VAL A 294 1.60 2.98 20.87
N PHE A 295 2.73 3.20 20.19
CA PHE A 295 3.89 2.33 20.29
C PHE A 295 4.85 2.80 21.40
N PRO A 296 5.29 1.89 22.28
CA PRO A 296 6.38 2.17 23.20
C PRO A 296 7.76 2.21 22.50
N PRO A 297 8.80 2.82 23.11
CA PRO A 297 8.78 3.47 24.43
C PRO A 297 8.05 4.82 24.43
N VAL A 298 7.24 5.07 25.46
CA VAL A 298 6.57 6.36 25.69
C VAL A 298 7.33 7.11 26.77
N THR A 299 8.39 7.81 26.36
CA THR A 299 9.14 8.65 27.29
C THR A 299 8.45 10.02 27.41
N PRO A 300 8.20 10.53 28.63
CA PRO A 300 7.69 11.89 28.83
C PRO A 300 8.53 12.91 28.06
N GLY A 301 7.88 13.85 27.39
CA GLY A 301 8.55 14.90 26.61
C GLY A 301 9.15 14.44 25.27
N LYS A 302 9.02 13.16 24.87
CA LYS A 302 9.45 12.68 23.54
C LYS A 302 8.26 12.39 22.62
N SER A 303 8.50 12.54 21.32
CA SER A 303 7.51 12.14 20.32
C SER A 303 7.26 10.63 20.38
N VAL A 304 6.01 10.22 20.24
CA VAL A 304 5.62 8.80 20.15
C VAL A 304 5.23 8.45 18.73
N SER A 305 5.46 7.21 18.33
CA SER A 305 4.89 6.70 17.08
C SER A 305 3.46 6.28 17.37
N LEU A 306 2.50 6.88 16.68
CA LEU A 306 1.11 6.39 16.68
C LEU A 306 0.85 5.64 15.37
N LEU A 307 0.23 4.48 15.50
CA LEU A 307 -0.42 3.79 14.40
C LEU A 307 -1.76 4.51 14.14
N TRP A 308 -1.94 5.06 12.95
CA TRP A 308 -3.21 5.67 12.50
C TRP A 308 -3.94 4.69 11.59
N GLY A 309 -5.26 4.55 11.73
CA GLY A 309 -6.06 3.76 10.80
C GLY A 309 -7.48 3.46 11.29
N GLU A 310 -8.13 2.53 10.59
CA GLU A 310 -9.55 2.16 10.80
C GLU A 310 -9.84 1.66 12.22
N PHE A 311 -8.86 1.05 12.89
CA PHE A 311 -9.02 0.58 14.28
C PHE A 311 -9.15 1.72 15.31
N LEU A 312 -8.83 2.95 14.93
CA LEU A 312 -9.11 4.17 15.71
C LEU A 312 -10.33 4.95 15.15
N GLY A 313 -11.07 4.37 14.20
CA GLY A 313 -12.19 5.02 13.52
C GLY A 313 -11.79 5.89 12.32
N PHE A 314 -10.51 5.96 11.96
CA PHE A 314 -10.08 6.76 10.82
C PHE A 314 -10.24 6.03 9.48
N SER A 315 -10.74 6.75 8.50
CA SER A 315 -10.79 6.32 7.11
C SER A 315 -9.40 6.02 6.54
N ARG A 316 -9.28 4.94 5.76
CA ARG A 316 -8.06 4.64 4.98
C ARG A 316 -7.71 5.80 4.04
N ARG A 317 -6.45 6.21 4.07
CA ARG A 317 -5.92 7.29 3.22
C ARG A 317 -4.56 6.91 2.67
N VAL A 318 -4.25 7.37 1.45
CA VAL A 318 -2.92 7.19 0.88
C VAL A 318 -1.90 7.99 1.70
N SER A 319 -0.78 7.34 2.05
CA SER A 319 0.32 8.00 2.75
C SER A 319 0.84 9.21 1.97
N ARG A 320 1.18 10.30 2.68
CA ARG A 320 1.84 11.48 2.10
C ARG A 320 3.18 11.16 1.42
N GLY A 321 3.79 10.01 1.75
CA GLY A 321 4.96 9.50 1.05
C GLY A 321 4.77 9.41 -0.46
N VAL A 322 3.53 9.34 -0.96
CA VAL A 322 3.21 9.27 -2.39
C VAL A 322 3.77 10.44 -3.18
N LEU A 323 3.85 11.62 -2.57
CA LEU A 323 4.36 12.84 -3.20
C LEU A 323 5.89 12.81 -3.44
N SER A 324 6.60 11.91 -2.78
CA SER A 324 8.05 11.75 -2.92
C SER A 324 8.46 10.70 -3.96
N ILE A 325 7.48 10.02 -4.56
CA ILE A 325 7.71 8.92 -5.49
C ILE A 325 7.51 9.38 -6.93
N PRO A 326 8.35 8.94 -7.88
CA PRO A 326 8.15 9.23 -9.30
C PRO A 326 6.74 8.86 -9.77
N SER A 327 6.06 9.78 -10.48
CA SER A 327 4.70 9.58 -10.98
C SER A 327 4.56 8.35 -11.88
N ARG A 328 5.61 8.00 -12.63
CA ARG A 328 5.67 6.78 -13.46
C ARG A 328 5.53 5.46 -12.67
N LEU A 329 5.74 5.48 -11.35
CA LEU A 329 5.48 4.32 -10.48
C LEU A 329 4.04 4.30 -9.93
N LEU A 330 3.30 5.40 -10.06
CA LEU A 330 1.96 5.57 -9.49
C LEU A 330 0.84 5.28 -10.49
N VAL A 331 1.18 5.05 -11.76
CA VAL A 331 0.23 4.67 -12.81
C VAL A 331 -0.16 3.19 -12.74
N SER A 332 -1.15 2.78 -13.54
CA SER A 332 -1.68 1.40 -13.54
C SER A 332 -0.67 0.36 -14.10
N GLN A 333 0.26 0.81 -14.95
CA GLN A 333 1.37 0.02 -15.48
C GLN A 333 2.69 0.71 -15.14
N PRO A 334 3.13 0.62 -13.89
CA PRO A 334 4.33 1.31 -13.46
C PRO A 334 5.56 0.74 -14.14
N VAL A 335 6.49 1.63 -14.51
CA VAL A 335 7.77 1.28 -15.13
C VAL A 335 8.91 1.95 -14.38
N THR A 336 10.04 1.26 -14.25
CA THR A 336 11.30 1.81 -13.73
C THR A 336 11.93 2.77 -14.74
N ASP A 337 12.94 3.55 -14.33
CA ASP A 337 13.69 4.40 -15.28
C ASP A 337 14.37 3.57 -16.39
N ALA A 338 14.68 2.31 -16.11
CA ALA A 338 15.25 1.36 -17.06
C ALA A 338 14.19 0.65 -17.93
N GLY A 339 12.91 0.98 -17.80
CA GLY A 339 11.81 0.37 -18.57
C GLY A 339 11.40 -1.02 -18.08
N HIS A 340 11.84 -1.44 -16.89
CA HIS A 340 11.38 -2.70 -16.27
C HIS A 340 10.04 -2.51 -15.56
N ASN A 341 9.36 -3.62 -15.25
CA ASN A 341 8.11 -3.59 -14.50
C ASN A 341 8.32 -2.98 -13.09
N GLY A 342 7.70 -1.83 -12.83
CA GLY A 342 7.82 -1.08 -11.58
C GLY A 342 6.76 -1.42 -10.53
N GLN A 343 5.93 -2.46 -10.73
CA GLN A 343 4.82 -2.78 -9.82
C GLN A 343 5.33 -3.09 -8.41
N ALA A 344 6.38 -3.91 -8.32
CA ALA A 344 6.96 -4.31 -7.05
C ALA A 344 7.58 -3.13 -6.29
N MET A 345 8.22 -2.20 -7.02
CA MET A 345 8.72 -0.95 -6.46
C MET A 345 7.60 -0.06 -5.95
N CYS A 346 6.50 0.09 -6.70
CA CYS A 346 5.33 0.86 -6.26
C CYS A 346 4.75 0.33 -4.94
N LEU A 347 4.66 -1.01 -4.78
CA LEU A 347 4.21 -1.63 -3.54
C LEU A 347 5.18 -1.35 -2.39
N MET A 348 6.48 -1.57 -2.61
CA MET A 348 7.54 -1.31 -1.62
C MET A 348 7.52 0.15 -1.15
N HIS A 349 7.42 1.12 -2.07
CA HIS A 349 7.32 2.53 -1.71
C HIS A 349 6.08 2.84 -0.87
N GLY A 350 4.95 2.20 -1.16
CA GLY A 350 3.76 2.32 -0.32
C GLY A 350 4.00 1.84 1.11
N VAL A 351 4.61 0.66 1.24
CA VAL A 351 4.91 0.08 2.56
C VAL A 351 5.90 0.92 3.35
N PHE A 352 7.04 1.30 2.78
CA PHE A 352 8.03 2.12 3.51
C PHE A 352 7.58 3.57 3.69
N GLY A 353 6.83 4.12 2.72
CA GLY A 353 6.27 5.46 2.78
C GLY A 353 5.28 5.67 3.93
N ARG A 354 4.60 4.61 4.39
CA ARG A 354 3.73 4.66 5.60
C ARG A 354 4.44 4.22 6.89
N ASN A 355 5.50 3.42 6.77
CA ASN A 355 6.14 2.76 7.92
C ASN A 355 7.43 3.41 8.41
N LYS A 356 7.99 4.41 7.71
CA LYS A 356 9.28 5.06 8.01
C LYS A 356 9.53 5.33 9.51
N GLY A 357 8.48 5.66 10.26
CA GLY A 357 8.58 5.77 11.70
C GLY A 357 9.41 6.97 12.18
N LEU A 358 9.82 6.96 13.45
CA LEU A 358 10.49 8.12 14.09
C LEU A 358 12.00 8.18 13.82
N ALA A 359 12.64 7.02 13.69
CA ALA A 359 14.09 6.92 13.61
C ALA A 359 14.54 5.87 12.58
N PRO A 360 14.18 6.04 11.29
CA PRO A 360 14.56 5.10 10.23
C PRO A 360 16.07 4.92 10.09
N TRP A 361 16.90 5.88 10.51
CA TRP A 361 18.37 5.77 10.51
C TRP A 361 18.90 4.80 11.57
N THR A 362 18.08 4.40 12.56
CA THR A 362 18.47 3.43 13.61
C THR A 362 18.24 1.98 13.19
N PHE A 363 18.15 1.74 11.88
CA PHE A 363 17.89 0.45 11.28
C PHE A 363 19.06 -0.51 11.50
N ILE A 364 18.87 -1.52 12.35
CA ILE A 364 19.94 -2.44 12.78
C ILE A 364 20.04 -3.69 11.86
N LEU A 365 19.58 -3.58 10.62
CA LEU A 365 19.60 -4.70 9.67
C LEU A 365 20.96 -4.81 8.98
N LYS A 366 21.55 -6.01 9.00
CA LYS A 366 22.74 -6.35 8.22
C LYS A 366 22.41 -7.54 7.33
N LEU A 367 21.90 -7.23 6.15
CA LEU A 367 21.36 -8.23 5.24
C LEU A 367 22.46 -8.98 4.48
N SER A 368 22.58 -10.27 4.76
CA SER A 368 23.34 -11.23 3.96
C SER A 368 22.47 -11.74 2.81
N VAL A 369 22.46 -10.98 1.71
CA VAL A 369 21.62 -11.20 0.51
C VAL A 369 21.61 -12.65 0.04
N GLN A 370 22.77 -13.28 -0.14
CA GLN A 370 22.86 -14.67 -0.61
C GLN A 370 22.11 -15.66 0.30
N LYS A 371 22.42 -15.63 1.61
CA LYS A 371 21.76 -16.49 2.60
C LYS A 371 20.26 -16.21 2.67
N PHE A 372 19.86 -14.95 2.57
CA PHE A 372 18.45 -14.59 2.59
C PHE A 372 17.70 -15.15 1.37
N GLU A 373 18.33 -15.09 0.20
CA GLU A 373 17.81 -15.65 -1.04
C GLU A 373 17.64 -17.18 -0.93
N GLU A 374 18.71 -17.89 -0.54
CA GLU A 374 18.75 -19.37 -0.45
C GLU A 374 17.78 -19.94 0.60
N ASN A 375 17.50 -19.18 1.67
CA ASN A 375 16.56 -19.59 2.72
C ASN A 375 15.12 -19.10 2.48
N SER A 376 14.83 -18.37 1.40
CA SER A 376 13.46 -17.93 1.13
C SER A 376 12.60 -19.07 0.60
N VAL A 377 11.32 -19.11 1.00
CA VAL A 377 10.32 -20.04 0.42
C VAL A 377 10.10 -19.77 -1.07
N GLN A 378 10.49 -18.59 -1.54
CA GLN A 378 10.39 -18.16 -2.93
C GLN A 378 11.65 -18.52 -3.75
N TRP A 379 12.60 -19.28 -3.19
CA TRP A 379 13.77 -19.77 -3.92
C TRP A 379 13.37 -20.80 -5.01
N PRO A 380 13.94 -20.73 -6.23
CA PRO A 380 14.90 -19.73 -6.72
C PRO A 380 14.24 -18.39 -7.05
N ARG A 381 14.99 -17.29 -6.85
CA ARG A 381 14.49 -15.91 -7.04
C ARG A 381 14.82 -15.33 -8.42
N PRO A 382 13.92 -15.38 -9.43
CA PRO A 382 14.20 -14.87 -10.77
C PRO A 382 14.41 -13.36 -10.80
N ALA A 383 13.75 -12.58 -9.92
CA ALA A 383 13.90 -11.13 -9.90
C ALA A 383 15.29 -10.64 -9.46
N LYS A 384 16.20 -11.50 -8.99
CA LYS A 384 17.55 -11.10 -8.55
C LYS A 384 18.34 -10.30 -9.59
N VAL A 385 18.07 -10.53 -10.89
CA VAL A 385 18.68 -9.78 -12.00
C VAL A 385 18.27 -8.30 -12.02
N LEU A 386 17.15 -7.95 -11.37
CA LEU A 386 16.64 -6.60 -11.24
C LEU A 386 17.26 -5.82 -10.06
N ARG A 387 18.06 -6.48 -9.22
CA ARG A 387 18.59 -5.91 -7.96
C ARG A 387 19.30 -4.57 -8.18
N GLY A 388 20.27 -4.53 -9.10
CA GLY A 388 21.02 -3.29 -9.36
C GLY A 388 20.16 -2.15 -9.90
N TYR A 389 19.13 -2.46 -10.70
CA TYR A 389 18.19 -1.47 -11.21
C TYR A 389 17.30 -0.91 -10.10
N TYR A 390 16.74 -1.78 -9.26
CA TYR A 390 15.90 -1.38 -8.13
C TYR A 390 16.72 -0.62 -7.09
N GLU A 391 17.91 -1.09 -6.74
CA GLU A 391 18.78 -0.47 -5.74
C GLU A 391 19.12 0.98 -6.13
N LYS A 392 19.53 1.21 -7.37
CA LYS A 392 19.83 2.56 -7.88
C LYS A 392 18.63 3.49 -7.77
N GLU A 393 17.45 3.02 -8.11
CA GLU A 393 16.24 3.83 -8.08
C GLU A 393 15.76 4.10 -6.63
N ILE A 394 15.90 3.11 -5.75
CA ILE A 394 15.60 3.21 -4.32
C ILE A 394 16.57 4.13 -3.60
N GLU A 395 17.85 4.11 -3.98
CA GLU A 395 18.89 5.00 -3.45
C GLU A 395 18.56 6.47 -3.72
N VAL A 396 17.98 6.79 -4.88
CA VAL A 396 17.51 8.16 -5.19
C VAL A 396 16.43 8.62 -4.21
N SER A 397 15.51 7.73 -3.81
CA SER A 397 14.42 8.06 -2.89
C SER A 397 14.80 7.97 -1.41
N TYR A 398 15.70 7.06 -1.04
CA TYR A 398 15.95 6.68 0.37
C TYR A 398 17.43 6.66 0.77
N GLY A 399 18.37 7.05 -0.08
CA GLY A 399 19.81 7.01 0.21
C GLY A 399 20.19 7.77 1.49
N GLY A 400 19.49 8.86 1.80
CA GLY A 400 19.67 9.61 3.05
C GLY A 400 19.28 8.87 4.34
N LEU A 401 18.69 7.67 4.25
CA LEU A 401 18.31 6.83 5.40
C LEU A 401 19.37 5.76 5.72
N GLY A 402 20.42 5.66 4.91
CA GLY A 402 21.52 4.72 5.09
C GLY A 402 21.39 3.47 4.22
N GLU A 403 22.53 2.86 3.92
CA GLU A 403 22.67 1.71 3.02
C GLU A 403 21.84 0.50 3.46
N ALA A 404 21.78 0.24 4.77
CA ALA A 404 20.99 -0.88 5.30
C ALA A 404 19.50 -0.74 4.96
N PHE A 405 18.96 0.48 4.99
CA PHE A 405 17.57 0.75 4.62
C PHE A 405 17.37 0.55 3.12
N VAL A 406 18.27 1.07 2.28
CA VAL A 406 18.22 0.88 0.82
C VAL A 406 18.26 -0.59 0.44
N LYS A 407 19.14 -1.39 1.07
CA LYS A 407 19.22 -2.84 0.86
C LYS A 407 17.94 -3.57 1.26
N ALA A 408 17.38 -3.24 2.42
CA ALA A 408 16.11 -3.82 2.86
C ALA A 408 14.94 -3.46 1.94
N ALA A 409 14.84 -2.20 1.53
CA ALA A 409 13.85 -1.74 0.57
C ALA A 409 13.99 -2.45 -0.78
N THR A 410 15.23 -2.58 -1.27
CA THR A 410 15.54 -3.32 -2.51
C THR A 410 15.08 -4.75 -2.41
N GLU A 411 15.42 -5.44 -1.32
CA GLU A 411 15.09 -6.85 -1.15
C GLU A 411 13.60 -7.07 -0.92
N MET A 412 12.88 -6.12 -0.31
CA MET A 412 11.43 -6.13 -0.25
C MET A 412 10.79 -5.98 -1.64
N ALA A 413 11.30 -5.07 -2.47
CA ALA A 413 10.82 -4.91 -3.84
C ALA A 413 11.08 -6.18 -4.67
N LEU A 414 12.22 -6.85 -4.47
CA LEU A 414 12.49 -8.12 -5.13
C LEU A 414 11.54 -9.23 -4.67
N LEU A 415 11.28 -9.35 -3.36
CA LEU A 415 10.28 -10.29 -2.85
C LEU A 415 8.90 -10.03 -3.43
N PHE A 416 8.47 -8.76 -3.56
CA PHE A 416 7.20 -8.45 -4.23
C PHE A 416 7.20 -8.83 -5.71
N ALA A 417 8.32 -8.72 -6.41
CA ALA A 417 8.44 -9.11 -7.82
C ALA A 417 8.37 -10.63 -7.99
N ASP A 418 8.93 -11.40 -7.05
CA ASP A 418 8.88 -12.87 -7.05
C ASP A 418 7.56 -13.44 -6.49
N SER A 419 6.81 -12.63 -5.73
CA SER A 419 5.56 -13.04 -5.08
C SER A 419 4.35 -13.03 -6.00
N ARG A 420 3.49 -14.04 -5.88
CA ARG A 420 2.17 -14.04 -6.53
C ARG A 420 1.28 -12.93 -5.94
N PRO A 421 0.47 -12.21 -6.74
CA PRO A 421 -0.37 -11.13 -6.22
C PRO A 421 -1.31 -11.53 -5.08
N ARG A 422 -1.86 -12.76 -5.12
CA ARG A 422 -2.72 -13.29 -4.04
C ARG A 422 -1.98 -13.50 -2.72
N LEU A 423 -0.70 -13.89 -2.77
CA LEU A 423 0.13 -14.07 -1.59
C LEU A 423 0.42 -12.72 -0.93
N VAL A 424 0.72 -11.71 -1.75
CA VAL A 424 0.92 -10.33 -1.28
C VAL A 424 -0.36 -9.76 -0.66
N LYS A 425 -1.52 -10.02 -1.28
CA LYS A 425 -2.82 -9.62 -0.73
C LYS A 425 -3.07 -10.24 0.65
N ASP A 426 -2.89 -11.56 0.76
CA ASP A 426 -3.04 -12.29 2.02
C ASP A 426 -2.07 -11.76 3.09
N TRP A 427 -0.82 -11.45 2.72
CA TRP A 427 0.16 -10.85 3.61
C TRP A 427 -0.29 -9.46 4.14
N PHE A 428 -0.86 -8.62 3.27
CA PHE A 428 -1.45 -7.33 3.67
C PHE A 428 -2.70 -7.47 4.54
N GLU A 429 -3.59 -8.42 4.22
CA GLU A 429 -4.81 -8.69 5.00
C GLU A 429 -4.47 -9.13 6.43
N GLN A 430 -3.32 -9.76 6.61
CA GLN A 430 -2.81 -10.19 7.91
C GLN A 430 -2.00 -9.11 8.65
N VAL A 431 -1.83 -7.92 8.05
CA VAL A 431 -1.14 -6.75 8.63
C VAL A 431 0.32 -7.04 8.98
N MET A 432 0.99 -7.79 8.10
CA MET A 432 2.38 -8.24 8.27
C MET A 432 3.42 -7.17 7.89
N GLU A 433 2.96 -6.14 7.18
CA GLU A 433 3.76 -4.96 6.81
C GLU A 433 4.06 -3.99 7.96
N GLN A 434 3.42 -4.15 9.11
CA GLN A 434 3.44 -3.21 10.23
C GLN A 434 4.18 -3.86 11.38
N GLN A 435 4.60 -3.09 12.38
CA GLN A 435 4.95 -3.66 13.68
C GLN A 435 3.71 -4.25 14.37
N ASP A 436 3.87 -5.38 15.07
CA ASP A 436 2.80 -5.94 15.90
C ASP A 436 2.58 -5.08 17.15
N LEU A 437 1.54 -4.24 17.09
CA LEU A 437 1.13 -3.41 18.23
C LEU A 437 0.70 -4.27 19.43
N SER A 438 0.10 -5.43 19.17
CA SER A 438 -0.37 -6.33 20.24
C SER A 438 0.82 -6.92 21.00
N LEU A 439 1.88 -7.31 20.29
CA LEU A 439 3.12 -7.80 20.89
C LEU A 439 3.80 -6.69 21.71
N ALA A 440 3.93 -5.48 21.16
CA ALA A 440 4.55 -4.37 21.88
C ALA A 440 3.82 -4.03 23.18
N ARG A 441 2.47 -4.10 23.18
CA ARG A 441 1.65 -3.93 24.39
C ARG A 441 1.86 -5.06 25.39
N GLN A 442 1.84 -6.31 24.94
CA GLN A 442 2.03 -7.47 25.82
C GLN A 442 3.43 -7.44 26.47
N ALA A 443 4.47 -7.17 25.69
CA ALA A 443 5.83 -7.01 26.21
C ALA A 443 5.88 -5.94 27.31
N TYR A 444 5.29 -4.76 27.06
CA TYR A 444 5.21 -3.69 28.06
C TYR A 444 4.44 -4.10 29.33
N GLN A 445 3.30 -4.78 29.18
CA GLN A 445 2.50 -5.28 30.30
C GLN A 445 3.28 -6.29 31.16
N PHE A 446 4.11 -7.11 30.52
CA PHE A 446 4.98 -8.09 31.18
C PHE A 446 6.32 -7.50 31.66
N GLY A 447 6.46 -6.18 31.67
CA GLY A 447 7.61 -5.49 32.28
C GLY A 447 8.78 -5.21 31.35
N ALA A 448 8.59 -5.27 30.02
CA ALA A 448 9.62 -4.87 29.07
C ALA A 448 10.10 -3.43 29.30
N THR A 449 11.41 -3.24 29.25
CA THR A 449 12.01 -1.90 29.42
C THR A 449 11.83 -1.05 28.16
N ASP A 450 11.96 0.28 28.29
CA ASP A 450 11.91 1.19 27.14
C ASP A 450 12.98 0.87 26.07
N LYS A 451 14.15 0.40 26.51
CA LYS A 451 15.24 -0.04 25.63
C LYS A 451 14.83 -1.27 24.82
N GLU A 452 14.23 -2.27 25.47
CA GLU A 452 13.73 -3.49 24.83
C GLU A 452 12.61 -3.19 23.83
N LEU A 453 11.68 -2.30 24.18
CA LEU A 453 10.59 -1.90 23.30
C LEU A 453 11.10 -1.11 22.10
N SER A 454 12.11 -0.26 22.30
CA SER A 454 12.81 0.42 21.21
C SER A 454 13.54 -0.57 20.30
N LEU A 455 14.14 -1.61 20.86
CA LEU A 455 14.79 -2.67 20.09
C LEU A 455 13.77 -3.49 19.29
N LEU A 456 12.67 -3.92 19.92
CA LEU A 456 11.58 -4.64 19.26
C LEU A 456 11.01 -3.82 18.09
N TYR A 457 10.88 -2.50 18.28
CA TYR A 457 10.51 -1.57 17.23
C TYR A 457 11.50 -1.58 16.06
N ARG A 458 12.81 -1.51 16.32
CA ARG A 458 13.83 -1.51 15.27
C ARG A 458 13.88 -2.84 14.51
N LEU A 459 13.68 -3.95 15.22
CA LEU A 459 13.65 -5.29 14.65
C LEU A 459 12.36 -5.60 13.87
N SER A 460 11.30 -4.80 14.01
CA SER A 460 10.06 -5.01 13.26
C SER A 460 10.23 -4.98 11.74
N TYR A 461 11.21 -4.24 11.22
CA TYR A 461 11.54 -4.24 9.80
C TYR A 461 12.23 -5.53 9.34
N ALA A 462 13.05 -6.12 10.20
CA ALA A 462 13.64 -7.44 9.96
C ALA A 462 12.53 -8.49 9.93
N ALA A 463 11.62 -8.44 10.91
CA ALA A 463 10.47 -9.32 10.96
C ALA A 463 9.56 -9.16 9.73
N MET A 464 9.37 -7.94 9.22
CA MET A 464 8.60 -7.67 8.00
C MET A 464 9.23 -8.32 6.76
N LEU A 465 10.56 -8.24 6.60
CA LEU A 465 11.26 -8.90 5.49
C LEU A 465 11.21 -10.42 5.61
N VAL A 466 11.48 -10.95 6.80
CA VAL A 466 11.46 -12.39 7.08
C VAL A 466 10.05 -12.93 6.87
N SER A 467 9.02 -12.24 7.37
CA SER A 467 7.62 -12.68 7.25
C SER A 467 7.23 -12.84 5.79
N LEU A 468 7.55 -11.87 4.94
CA LEU A 468 7.27 -11.96 3.50
C LEU A 468 8.08 -13.09 2.83
N ALA A 469 9.36 -13.24 3.18
CA ALA A 469 10.24 -14.25 2.59
C ALA A 469 9.88 -15.69 2.99
N CYS A 470 9.27 -15.89 4.16
CA CYS A 470 8.73 -17.19 4.59
C CYS A 470 7.21 -17.31 4.39
N HIS A 471 6.54 -16.31 3.81
CA HIS A 471 5.08 -16.27 3.74
C HIS A 471 4.52 -17.37 2.84
N THR A 472 3.42 -17.97 3.27
CA THR A 472 2.64 -18.92 2.49
C THR A 472 1.17 -18.59 2.66
N TYR A 473 0.40 -18.67 1.58
CA TYR A 473 -1.01 -18.27 1.56
C TYR A 473 -1.82 -18.90 2.70
N GLY A 474 -2.58 -18.07 3.42
CA GLY A 474 -3.47 -18.48 4.50
C GLY A 474 -2.76 -18.74 5.83
N ARG A 475 -1.47 -18.42 5.95
CA ARG A 475 -0.72 -18.61 7.20
C ARG A 475 -0.33 -17.28 7.82
N LYS A 476 -0.82 -17.02 9.03
CA LYS A 476 -0.50 -15.83 9.80
C LYS A 476 0.74 -16.02 10.68
N LYS A 477 1.92 -15.76 10.12
CA LYS A 477 3.20 -15.85 10.84
C LYS A 477 3.91 -14.52 10.96
N ARG A 478 4.17 -14.14 12.20
CA ARG A 478 4.80 -12.88 12.61
C ARG A 478 6.09 -13.22 13.35
N PRO A 479 7.25 -13.25 12.69
CA PRO A 479 8.49 -13.76 13.27
C PRO A 479 9.18 -12.77 14.24
N GLU A 480 8.45 -11.79 14.77
CA GLU A 480 8.98 -10.72 15.62
C GLU A 480 9.69 -11.26 16.86
N ILE A 481 9.11 -12.25 17.55
CA ILE A 481 9.72 -12.78 18.78
C ILE A 481 10.94 -13.64 18.42
N THR A 482 10.85 -14.46 17.37
CA THR A 482 12.00 -15.24 16.88
C THR A 482 13.17 -14.35 16.48
N VAL A 483 12.89 -13.25 15.76
CA VAL A 483 13.89 -12.24 15.39
C VAL A 483 14.49 -11.60 16.65
N PHE A 484 13.66 -11.22 17.62
CA PHE A 484 14.12 -10.62 18.88
C PHE A 484 15.02 -11.55 19.69
N LYS A 485 14.60 -12.81 19.92
CA LYS A 485 15.37 -13.84 20.64
C LYS A 485 16.71 -14.10 19.97
N THR A 486 16.71 -14.22 18.64
CA THR A 486 17.94 -14.47 17.87
C THR A 486 18.88 -13.27 17.99
N TYR A 487 18.37 -12.04 17.90
CA TYR A 487 19.19 -10.85 18.08
C TYR A 487 19.83 -10.79 19.48
N TYR A 488 19.07 -11.09 20.53
CA TYR A 488 19.60 -11.17 21.90
C TYR A 488 20.70 -12.21 22.04
N ALA A 489 20.49 -13.42 21.51
CA ALA A 489 21.48 -14.49 21.55
C ALA A 489 22.80 -14.09 20.86
N LEU A 490 22.72 -13.36 19.74
CA LEU A 490 23.90 -12.88 19.01
C LEU A 490 24.64 -11.73 19.71
N ASN A 491 23.99 -11.05 20.67
CA ASN A 491 24.52 -9.87 21.36
C ASN A 491 24.56 -10.08 22.89
N LEU A 492 24.62 -11.35 23.34
CA LEU A 492 24.52 -11.74 24.74
C LEU A 492 25.55 -11.01 25.63
N GLU A 493 26.78 -10.85 25.13
CA GLU A 493 27.86 -10.14 25.84
C GLU A 493 27.51 -8.68 26.13
N THR A 494 26.76 -8.03 25.24
CA THR A 494 26.42 -6.60 25.36
C THR A 494 25.07 -6.34 26.02
N LEU A 495 24.11 -7.26 25.86
CA LEU A 495 22.72 -7.07 26.31
C LEU A 495 22.38 -7.87 27.57
N GLY A 496 23.22 -8.83 27.96
CA GLY A 496 22.96 -9.73 29.08
C GLY A 496 21.90 -10.79 28.76
N PRO A 497 21.30 -11.42 29.79
CA PRO A 497 20.34 -12.50 29.61
C PRO A 497 19.04 -12.04 28.94
N LEU A 498 18.30 -12.99 28.37
CA LEU A 498 17.01 -12.72 27.73
C LEU A 498 16.03 -12.09 28.75
N PRO A 499 15.29 -11.02 28.37
CA PRO A 499 14.37 -10.37 29.29
C PRO A 499 13.27 -11.32 29.80
N ALA A 500 12.90 -11.17 31.08
CA ALA A 500 11.93 -12.04 31.74
C ALA A 500 10.55 -12.07 31.06
N TRP A 501 10.13 -10.97 30.43
CA TRP A 501 8.86 -10.90 29.70
C TRP A 501 8.80 -11.87 28.52
N VAL A 502 9.94 -12.26 27.94
CA VAL A 502 9.97 -13.22 26.82
C VAL A 502 9.61 -14.63 27.30
N SER A 503 9.85 -14.93 28.57
CA SER A 503 9.60 -16.24 29.17
C SER A 503 8.17 -16.43 29.70
N THR A 504 7.28 -15.44 29.54
CA THR A 504 5.89 -15.58 29.96
C THR A 504 5.14 -16.58 29.08
N ALA A 505 4.13 -17.25 29.64
CA ALA A 505 3.40 -18.31 28.95
C ALA A 505 2.73 -17.80 27.65
N GLU A 506 2.21 -16.58 27.66
CA GLU A 506 1.55 -15.94 26.52
C GLU A 506 2.54 -15.67 25.37
N ILE A 507 3.76 -15.24 25.69
CA ILE A 507 4.80 -15.00 24.68
C ILE A 507 5.35 -16.31 24.16
N GLN A 508 5.52 -17.33 25.02
CA GLN A 508 5.93 -18.67 24.58
C GLN A 508 4.88 -19.33 23.66
N MET A 509 3.60 -19.12 23.93
CA MET A 509 2.52 -19.60 23.04
C MET A 509 2.63 -18.95 21.66
N ARG A 510 2.89 -17.64 21.58
CA ARG A 510 3.15 -16.97 20.29
C ARG A 510 4.40 -17.50 19.59
N VAL A 511 5.49 -17.77 20.31
CA VAL A 511 6.69 -18.38 19.72
C VAL A 511 6.36 -19.75 19.12
N ALA A 512 5.58 -20.57 19.83
CA ALA A 512 5.12 -21.84 19.29
C ALA A 512 4.30 -21.65 18.00
N GLU A 513 3.40 -20.65 17.96
CA GLU A 513 2.65 -20.31 16.75
C GLU A 513 3.55 -19.84 15.59
N GLU A 514 4.65 -19.11 15.87
CA GLU A 514 5.64 -18.71 14.86
C GLU A 514 6.35 -19.92 14.23
N GLU A 515 6.65 -20.93 15.03
CA GLU A 515 7.42 -22.13 14.61
C GLU A 515 6.55 -23.20 13.93
N VAL A 516 5.26 -23.28 14.26
CA VAL A 516 4.33 -24.28 13.71
C VAL A 516 4.30 -24.21 12.18
N ASN A 517 4.63 -25.33 11.51
CA ASN A 517 4.57 -25.50 10.05
C ASN A 517 5.52 -24.65 9.20
N VAL A 518 6.56 -24.01 9.77
CA VAL A 518 7.74 -23.62 8.97
C VAL A 518 8.76 -24.73 9.16
N ALA A 519 9.48 -25.13 8.12
CA ALA A 519 10.69 -25.90 8.35
C ALA A 519 11.60 -25.02 9.22
N SER A 520 11.77 -25.36 10.49
CA SER A 520 12.47 -24.54 11.50
C SER A 520 13.81 -23.98 10.98
N LYS A 521 14.54 -24.80 10.21
CA LYS A 521 15.80 -24.43 9.53
C LYS A 521 15.67 -23.24 8.58
N THR A 522 14.55 -23.12 7.87
CA THR A 522 14.27 -22.03 6.91
C THR A 522 14.03 -20.70 7.62
N LEU A 523 13.22 -20.69 8.69
CA LEU A 523 12.97 -19.47 9.46
C LEU A 523 14.23 -18.98 10.16
N GLU A 524 14.94 -19.88 10.83
CA GLU A 524 16.19 -19.54 11.51
C GLU A 524 17.26 -19.04 10.51
N GLY A 525 17.37 -19.68 9.35
CA GLY A 525 18.24 -19.25 8.26
C GLY A 525 17.93 -17.83 7.77
N LEU A 526 16.65 -17.51 7.56
CA LEU A 526 16.19 -16.17 7.18
C LEU A 526 16.49 -15.12 8.26
N VAL A 527 16.20 -15.43 9.53
CA VAL A 527 16.46 -14.52 10.65
C VAL A 527 17.96 -14.24 10.78
N ARG A 528 18.81 -15.28 10.74
CA ARG A 528 20.27 -15.11 10.76
C ARG A 528 20.80 -14.37 9.54
N ALA A 529 20.10 -14.41 8.40
CA ALA A 529 20.50 -13.69 7.21
C ALA A 529 20.20 -12.18 7.28
N VAL A 530 19.24 -11.75 8.11
CA VAL A 530 18.87 -10.33 8.22
C VAL A 530 19.56 -9.63 9.40
N LEU A 531 20.06 -10.39 10.38
CA LEU A 531 20.70 -9.87 11.59
C LEU A 531 22.23 -9.72 11.45
N PRO A 532 22.86 -8.80 12.21
CA PRO A 532 24.31 -8.68 12.27
C PRO A 532 24.96 -9.99 12.71
N LYS A 533 26.02 -10.39 12.02
CA LYS A 533 26.89 -11.46 12.51
C LYS A 533 27.56 -11.01 13.81
N PRO A 534 27.74 -11.92 14.78
CA PRO A 534 28.60 -11.63 15.91
C PRO A 534 30.01 -11.35 15.38
N PRO A 535 30.79 -10.47 16.03
CA PRO A 535 32.19 -10.31 15.70
C PRO A 535 32.86 -11.69 15.77
N PRO A 536 33.82 -11.99 14.87
CA PRO A 536 34.63 -13.19 15.04
C PRO A 536 35.26 -13.16 16.44
N PRO A 537 35.36 -14.32 17.12
CA PRO A 537 36.10 -14.36 18.38
C PRO A 537 37.50 -13.78 18.13
N PRO A 538 38.06 -13.03 19.09
CA PRO A 538 39.43 -12.56 18.97
C PRO A 538 40.32 -13.76 18.63
N PRO A 539 41.33 -13.61 17.75
CA PRO A 539 42.26 -14.69 17.50
C PRO A 539 42.79 -15.18 18.85
N PRO A 540 42.98 -16.51 19.02
CA PRO A 540 43.60 -17.02 20.23
C PRO A 540 44.88 -16.22 20.46
N VAL A 541 45.03 -15.66 21.67
CA VAL A 541 46.28 -15.03 22.05
C VAL A 541 47.29 -16.17 22.04
N ASP A 542 48.15 -16.21 21.01
CA ASP A 542 49.22 -17.19 20.97
C ASP A 542 50.04 -17.01 22.25
N ASP A 543 50.23 -18.07 23.03
CA ASP A 543 51.00 -18.09 24.28
C ASP A 543 52.47 -17.64 24.12
N TYR A 544 52.88 -17.33 22.89
CA TYR A 544 54.12 -16.65 22.58
C TYR A 544 53.92 -15.15 22.74
N GLY A 545 54.06 -14.67 23.98
CA GLY A 545 54.12 -13.25 24.31
C GLY A 545 55.26 -12.52 23.58
N GLN A 546 55.06 -12.19 22.31
CA GLN A 546 55.87 -11.23 21.58
C GLN A 546 54.95 -10.09 21.12
N VAL A 547 55.19 -8.95 21.77
CA VAL A 547 54.66 -7.62 21.48
C VAL A 547 55.21 -7.12 20.15
#